data_AF-A0A945XDN6-F1
#
_entry.id   AF-A0A945XDN6-F1
#
_cell.length_a   1.000
_cell.length_b   1.000
_cell.length_c   1.000
_cell.angle_alpha   90.00
_cell.angle_beta   90.00
_cell.angle_gamma   90.00
#
_symmetry.space_group_name_H-M   'P 1'
#
loop_
_entity.id
_entity.type
_entity.pdbx_description
1 polymer ?
#
loop_
_entity_poly.entity_id
_entity_poly.type
_entity_poly.pdbx_seq_one_letter_code
_entity_poly.pdbx_strand_id
1 'polypeptide(L)'
;ATLPGSVALVPAMPTAGLVIVAIGGIWLCVLRNRIRLCALPVITAGFMTILLVKAPDIIINRDGGLVAINLGGGRVVMSPGNGNGFERDMWQRRLAVDSPDPWPSGGIDRVSRIGCDPSGCITEIAGKTVAIVSDPVSAIEDCRRADYIILLTRIPRRLCDDERVVLSTFHIWRDGAHAIRFGPDGPTVETSRERRGDRPWSRVSDKRRQYIE
;
A
#
# COMPACT_ATOMS: atom_id res chain seq x y z
N ALA A 1 13.54 8.65 -27.33
CA ALA A 1 13.72 7.20 -27.07
C ALA A 1 12.52 6.69 -26.27
N THR A 2 11.44 6.29 -26.97
CA THR A 2 10.21 5.74 -26.37
C THR A 2 9.54 4.90 -27.46
N LEU A 3 9.93 3.64 -27.57
CA LEU A 3 9.24 2.68 -28.44
C LEU A 3 8.02 2.13 -27.67
N PRO A 4 6.85 2.00 -28.30
CA PRO A 4 5.70 1.36 -27.66
C PRO A 4 6.08 -0.06 -27.21
N GLY A 5 5.82 -0.38 -25.94
CA GLY A 5 6.15 -1.68 -25.35
C GLY A 5 7.54 -1.80 -24.69
N SER A 6 8.35 -0.72 -24.62
CA SER A 6 9.66 -0.79 -23.95
C SER A 6 9.57 -0.89 -22.42
N VAL A 7 8.43 -0.52 -21.84
CA VAL A 7 8.16 -0.62 -20.41
C VAL A 7 6.93 -1.47 -20.21
N ALA A 8 7.12 -2.65 -19.63
CA ALA A 8 6.03 -3.47 -19.12
C ALA A 8 5.91 -3.20 -17.61
N LEU A 9 4.77 -2.69 -17.20
CA LEU A 9 4.45 -2.52 -15.79
C LEU A 9 4.03 -3.88 -15.23
N VAL A 10 4.87 -4.43 -14.35
CA VAL A 10 4.60 -5.68 -13.63
C VAL A 10 4.63 -5.43 -12.13
N PRO A 11 3.79 -6.12 -11.34
CA PRO A 11 3.86 -6.04 -9.88
C PRO A 11 5.28 -6.35 -9.38
N ALA A 12 5.66 -5.71 -8.28
CA ALA A 12 6.95 -5.95 -7.67
C ALA A 12 7.12 -7.44 -7.30
N MET A 13 8.19 -8.06 -7.82
CA MET A 13 8.48 -9.47 -7.59
C MET A 13 8.68 -9.74 -6.09
N PRO A 14 8.08 -10.80 -5.53
CA PRO A 14 8.28 -11.13 -4.12
C PRO A 14 9.73 -11.58 -3.91
N THR A 15 10.29 -11.30 -2.74
CA THR A 15 11.69 -11.64 -2.40
C THR A 15 11.97 -13.13 -2.54
N ALA A 16 11.04 -13.98 -2.10
CA ALA A 16 11.13 -15.43 -2.27
C ALA A 16 11.24 -15.84 -3.74
N GLY A 17 10.44 -15.23 -4.62
CA GLY A 17 10.50 -15.46 -6.07
C GLY A 17 11.87 -15.12 -6.65
N LEU A 18 12.41 -13.95 -6.27
CA LEU A 18 13.74 -13.52 -6.70
C LEU A 18 14.84 -14.51 -6.24
N VAL A 19 14.76 -14.98 -5.00
CA VAL A 19 15.70 -15.98 -4.46
C VAL A 19 15.61 -17.30 -5.22
N ILE A 20 14.41 -17.79 -5.53
CA ILE A 20 14.21 -19.03 -6.31
C ILE A 20 14.81 -18.88 -7.72
N VAL A 21 14.56 -17.76 -8.39
CA VAL A 21 15.14 -17.48 -9.71
C VAL A 21 16.67 -17.40 -9.64
N ALA A 22 17.22 -16.74 -8.62
CA ALA A 22 18.66 -16.64 -8.42
C ALA A 22 19.31 -18.00 -8.20
N ILE A 23 18.73 -18.85 -7.34
CA ILE A 23 19.19 -20.23 -7.11
C ILE A 23 19.12 -21.05 -8.40
N GLY A 24 18.03 -20.92 -9.16
CA GLY A 24 17.89 -21.58 -10.46
C GLY A 24 18.96 -21.12 -11.46
N GLY A 25 19.25 -19.82 -11.53
CA GLY A 25 20.32 -19.28 -12.36
C GLY A 25 21.71 -19.80 -11.97
N ILE A 26 22.00 -19.83 -10.67
CA ILE A 26 23.25 -20.37 -10.13
C ILE A 26 23.38 -21.86 -10.47
N TRP A 27 22.32 -22.66 -10.26
CA TRP A 27 22.28 -24.08 -10.62
C TRP A 27 22.62 -24.28 -12.10
N LEU A 28 21.97 -23.51 -12.98
CA LEU A 28 22.15 -23.61 -14.43
C LEU A 28 23.59 -23.31 -14.86
N CYS A 29 24.25 -22.35 -14.20
CA CYS A 29 25.64 -21.96 -14.48
C CYS A 29 26.68 -22.92 -13.90
N VAL A 30 26.44 -23.50 -12.72
CA VAL A 30 27.44 -24.32 -12.00
C VAL A 30 27.45 -25.77 -12.51
N LEU A 31 26.28 -26.35 -12.82
CA LEU A 31 26.20 -27.75 -13.22
C LEU A 31 26.45 -27.95 -14.72
N ARG A 32 27.40 -28.82 -15.05
CA ARG A 32 27.83 -29.10 -16.44
C ARG A 32 27.09 -30.26 -17.10
N ASN A 33 26.38 -31.08 -16.31
CA ASN A 33 25.66 -32.26 -16.77
C ASN A 33 24.21 -31.94 -17.18
N ARG A 34 23.49 -32.91 -17.79
CA ARG A 34 22.09 -32.73 -18.23
C ARG A 34 21.12 -32.37 -17.10
N ILE A 35 21.50 -32.60 -15.83
CA ILE A 35 20.75 -32.21 -14.63
C ILE A 35 20.59 -30.68 -14.54
N ARG A 36 21.41 -29.88 -15.23
CA ARG A 36 21.22 -28.42 -15.33
C ARG A 36 19.84 -28.03 -15.90
N LEU A 37 19.21 -28.89 -16.71
CA LEU A 37 17.87 -28.62 -17.26
C LEU A 37 16.79 -28.61 -16.18
N CYS A 38 17.03 -29.25 -15.03
CA CYS A 38 16.14 -29.16 -13.86
C CYS A 38 16.09 -27.75 -13.25
N ALA A 39 17.00 -26.84 -13.63
CA ALA A 39 16.90 -25.43 -13.22
C ALA A 39 15.75 -24.68 -13.92
N LEU A 40 15.35 -25.09 -15.13
CA LEU A 40 14.24 -24.45 -15.86
C LEU A 40 12.90 -24.49 -15.09
N PRO A 41 12.43 -25.64 -14.55
CA PRO A 41 11.24 -25.66 -13.73
C PRO A 41 11.39 -24.82 -12.44
N VAL A 42 12.59 -24.73 -11.87
CA VAL A 42 12.84 -23.89 -10.68
C VAL A 42 12.71 -22.40 -11.01
N ILE A 43 13.33 -21.95 -12.11
CA ILE A 43 13.26 -20.56 -12.56
C ILE A 43 11.81 -20.19 -12.91
N THR A 44 11.10 -21.05 -13.65
CA THR A 44 9.70 -20.81 -14.01
C THR A 44 8.80 -20.77 -12.77
N ALA A 45 9.01 -21.66 -11.79
CA ALA A 45 8.32 -21.59 -10.50
C ALA A 45 8.59 -20.26 -9.78
N GLY A 46 9.84 -19.76 -9.83
CA GLY A 46 10.21 -18.46 -9.29
C GLY A 46 9.44 -17.31 -9.95
N PHE A 47 9.27 -17.31 -11.27
CA PHE A 47 8.44 -16.32 -11.97
C PHE A 47 6.94 -16.43 -11.63
N MET A 48 6.42 -17.66 -11.50
CA MET A 48 5.02 -17.88 -11.14
C MET A 48 4.64 -17.30 -9.79
N THR A 49 5.61 -17.06 -8.89
CA THR A 49 5.34 -16.40 -7.60
C THR A 49 4.79 -14.98 -7.73
N ILE A 50 5.00 -14.30 -8.87
CA ILE A 50 4.44 -12.96 -9.13
C ILE A 50 2.91 -13.00 -9.08
N LEU A 51 2.30 -14.11 -9.52
CA LEU A 51 0.85 -14.28 -9.52
C LEU A 51 0.25 -14.38 -8.12
N LEU A 52 1.07 -14.64 -7.10
CA LEU A 52 0.64 -14.74 -5.70
C LEU A 52 0.69 -13.40 -4.96
N VAL A 53 1.25 -12.35 -5.59
CA VAL A 53 1.41 -11.05 -4.94
C VAL A 53 0.08 -10.29 -4.91
N LYS A 54 -0.49 -10.12 -3.73
CA LYS A 54 -1.63 -9.23 -3.51
C LYS A 54 -1.15 -7.82 -3.18
N ALA A 55 -1.45 -6.88 -4.07
CA ALA A 55 -1.26 -5.46 -3.83
C ALA A 55 -2.03 -5.01 -2.56
N PRO A 56 -1.51 -4.03 -1.81
CA PRO A 56 -2.23 -3.46 -0.67
C PRO A 56 -3.52 -2.77 -1.15
N ASP A 57 -4.49 -2.65 -0.25
CA ASP A 57 -5.78 -2.04 -0.53
C ASP A 57 -5.70 -0.51 -0.39
N ILE A 58 -4.95 -0.01 0.61
CA ILE A 58 -4.72 1.42 0.81
C ILE A 58 -3.23 1.69 1.05
N ILE A 59 -2.67 2.71 0.40
CA ILE A 59 -1.31 3.20 0.65
C ILE A 59 -1.37 4.67 1.04
N ILE A 60 -0.68 5.04 2.10
CA ILE A 60 -0.62 6.41 2.62
C ILE A 60 0.84 6.81 2.76
N ASN A 61 1.19 8.01 2.28
CA ASN A 61 2.56 8.48 2.31
C ASN A 61 2.98 8.95 3.71
N ARG A 62 4.25 9.36 3.84
CA ARG A 62 4.83 9.78 5.12
C ARG A 62 4.12 10.96 5.77
N ASP A 63 3.53 11.84 4.97
CA ASP A 63 2.92 13.07 5.46
C ASP A 63 1.39 12.99 5.55
N GLY A 64 0.80 11.86 5.14
CA GLY A 64 -0.66 11.70 5.02
C GLY A 64 -1.29 12.49 3.87
N GLY A 65 -0.49 13.18 3.06
CA GLY A 65 -0.95 14.04 1.96
C GLY A 65 -1.14 13.33 0.61
N LEU A 66 -0.68 12.09 0.48
CA LEU A 66 -0.95 11.24 -0.68
C LEU A 66 -1.54 9.91 -0.22
N VAL A 67 -2.72 9.61 -0.76
CA VAL A 67 -3.45 8.36 -0.51
C VAL A 67 -3.69 7.69 -1.85
N ALA A 68 -3.41 6.39 -1.93
CA ALA A 68 -3.79 5.54 -3.05
C ALA A 68 -4.72 4.44 -2.55
N ILE A 69 -5.83 4.22 -3.24
CA ILE A 69 -6.83 3.21 -2.91
C ILE A 69 -6.95 2.28 -4.11
N ASN A 70 -6.72 1.00 -3.86
CA ASN A 70 -6.82 -0.05 -4.85
C ASN A 70 -8.27 -0.53 -4.91
N LEU A 71 -8.90 -0.35 -6.08
CA LEU A 71 -10.28 -0.72 -6.33
C LEU A 71 -10.42 -2.19 -6.78
N GLY A 72 -9.29 -2.89 -6.94
CA GLY A 72 -9.23 -4.22 -7.52
C GLY A 72 -9.09 -4.21 -9.04
N GLY A 73 -8.71 -5.36 -9.61
CA GLY A 73 -8.61 -5.53 -11.07
C GLY A 73 -7.57 -4.64 -11.76
N GLY A 74 -6.56 -4.15 -11.04
CA GLY A 74 -5.55 -3.23 -11.57
C GLY A 74 -5.98 -1.76 -11.60
N ARG A 75 -7.14 -1.42 -11.02
CA ARG A 75 -7.64 -0.05 -10.92
C ARG A 75 -7.24 0.57 -9.58
N VAL A 76 -6.70 1.77 -9.62
CA VAL A 76 -6.26 2.53 -8.43
C VAL A 76 -6.70 3.97 -8.59
N VAL A 77 -7.24 4.57 -7.53
CA VAL A 77 -7.44 6.01 -7.41
C VAL A 77 -6.38 6.61 -6.49
N MET A 78 -5.90 7.80 -6.82
CA MET A 78 -4.88 8.50 -6.04
C MET A 78 -5.33 9.92 -5.70
N SER A 79 -5.16 10.34 -4.45
CA SER A 79 -5.61 11.64 -3.98
C SER A 79 -4.91 12.78 -4.71
N PRO A 80 -5.60 13.90 -5.00
CA PRO A 80 -4.97 15.09 -5.54
C PRO A 80 -4.03 15.70 -4.47
N GLY A 81 -2.92 16.28 -4.90
CA GLY A 81 -1.97 16.92 -3.99
C GLY A 81 -0.82 17.62 -4.72
N ASN A 82 -0.44 18.80 -4.22
CA ASN A 82 0.69 19.56 -4.74
C ASN A 82 2.00 18.99 -4.17
N GLY A 83 3.00 18.74 -5.02
CA GLY A 83 4.34 18.31 -4.61
C GLY A 83 4.60 16.80 -4.59
N ASN A 84 3.58 15.96 -4.81
CA ASN A 84 3.71 14.50 -4.74
C ASN A 84 3.88 13.83 -6.11
N GLY A 85 4.26 14.58 -7.15
CA GLY A 85 4.34 14.06 -8.52
C GLY A 85 5.32 12.87 -8.66
N PHE A 86 6.47 12.96 -7.99
CA PHE A 86 7.45 11.87 -7.97
C PHE A 86 6.94 10.63 -7.22
N GLU A 87 6.34 10.80 -6.03
CA GLU A 87 5.77 9.68 -5.27
C GLU A 87 4.62 9.01 -6.03
N ARG A 88 3.78 9.79 -6.71
CA ARG A 88 2.69 9.29 -7.55
C ARG A 88 3.21 8.44 -8.71
N ASP A 89 4.18 8.92 -9.48
CA ASP A 89 4.79 8.15 -10.57
C ASP A 89 5.46 6.87 -10.05
N MET A 90 6.17 6.97 -8.92
CA MET A 90 6.75 5.78 -8.28
C MET A 90 5.69 4.75 -7.88
N TRP A 91 4.55 5.18 -7.32
CA TRP A 91 3.47 4.29 -6.92
C TRP A 91 2.71 3.70 -8.11
N GLN A 92 2.48 4.49 -9.16
CA GLN A 92 1.89 4.01 -10.43
C GLN A 92 2.70 2.84 -10.98
N ARG A 93 4.02 3.02 -11.10
CA ARG A 93 4.91 1.98 -11.59
C ARG A 93 4.89 0.73 -10.70
N ARG A 94 4.90 0.93 -9.38
CA ARG A 94 4.95 -0.17 -8.41
C ARG A 94 3.65 -0.95 -8.30
N LEU A 95 2.51 -0.28 -8.47
CA LEU A 95 1.17 -0.88 -8.53
C LEU A 95 0.82 -1.42 -9.92
N ALA A 96 1.73 -1.24 -10.88
CA ALA A 96 1.55 -1.61 -12.28
C ALA A 96 0.31 -0.97 -12.94
N VAL A 97 0.09 0.32 -12.65
CA VAL A 97 -1.03 1.12 -13.18
C VAL A 97 -0.49 2.18 -14.14
N ASP A 98 -0.95 2.13 -15.40
CA ASP A 98 -0.53 3.07 -16.45
C ASP A 98 -1.17 4.45 -16.25
N SER A 99 -2.47 4.48 -15.97
CA SER A 99 -3.21 5.69 -15.60
C SER A 99 -4.14 5.40 -14.42
N PRO A 100 -3.99 6.10 -13.28
CA PRO A 100 -4.94 6.01 -12.19
C PRO A 100 -6.30 6.55 -12.62
N ASP A 101 -7.35 5.95 -12.06
CA ASP A 101 -8.70 6.47 -12.18
C ASP A 101 -8.79 7.86 -11.52
N PRO A 102 -9.65 8.74 -12.03
CA PRO A 102 -9.81 10.08 -11.47
C PRO A 102 -10.27 9.99 -10.02
N TRP A 103 -9.72 10.87 -9.19
CA TRP A 103 -10.18 11.00 -7.81
C TRP A 103 -11.61 11.52 -7.80
N PRO A 104 -12.57 10.88 -7.11
CA PRO A 104 -13.94 11.34 -7.09
C PRO A 104 -14.05 12.74 -6.49
N SER A 105 -14.75 13.64 -7.18
CA SER A 105 -15.05 14.99 -6.70
C SER A 105 -16.55 15.22 -6.73
N GLY A 106 -17.24 14.94 -5.61
CA GLY A 106 -18.65 15.34 -5.43
C GLY A 106 -19.67 14.20 -5.44
N GLY A 107 -19.37 13.06 -4.80
CA GLY A 107 -20.35 12.00 -4.54
C GLY A 107 -19.78 10.59 -4.67
N ILE A 108 -20.67 9.59 -4.56
CA ILE A 108 -20.32 8.19 -4.71
C ILE A 108 -20.14 7.87 -6.20
N ASP A 109 -18.92 7.54 -6.59
CA ASP A 109 -18.68 6.91 -7.88
C ASP A 109 -19.14 5.44 -7.80
N ARG A 110 -20.21 5.11 -8.53
CA ARG A 110 -20.77 3.75 -8.57
C ARG A 110 -19.83 2.74 -9.23
N VAL A 111 -18.93 3.19 -10.11
CA VAL A 111 -17.97 2.32 -10.81
C VAL A 111 -16.81 1.95 -9.90
N SER A 112 -16.44 2.86 -9.01
CA SER A 112 -15.30 2.73 -8.11
C SER A 112 -15.71 2.40 -6.67
N ARG A 113 -17.01 2.44 -6.35
CA ARG A 113 -17.59 2.24 -5.00
C ARG A 113 -16.85 3.03 -3.93
N ILE A 114 -16.47 4.25 -4.29
CA ILE A 114 -15.83 5.21 -3.40
C ILE A 114 -16.56 6.54 -3.51
N GLY A 115 -16.92 7.10 -2.36
CA GLY A 115 -17.45 8.45 -2.24
C GLY A 115 -16.43 9.33 -1.58
N CYS A 116 -15.96 10.36 -2.30
CA CYS A 116 -15.02 11.33 -1.77
C CYS A 116 -15.61 12.74 -1.83
N ASP A 117 -15.33 13.49 -0.77
CA ASP A 117 -15.61 14.91 -0.64
C ASP A 117 -14.37 15.63 -0.07
N PRO A 118 -14.40 16.96 0.15
CA PRO A 118 -13.26 17.67 0.71
C PRO A 118 -12.86 17.23 2.14
N SER A 119 -13.76 16.58 2.86
CA SER A 119 -13.60 16.20 4.27
C SER A 119 -13.06 14.79 4.45
N GLY A 120 -13.23 13.92 3.44
CA GLY A 120 -12.74 12.55 3.47
C GLY A 120 -13.22 11.69 2.30
N CYS A 121 -12.95 10.39 2.42
CA CYS A 121 -13.46 9.38 1.50
C CYS A 121 -14.01 8.19 2.27
N ILE A 122 -15.10 7.61 1.77
CA ILE A 122 -15.67 6.37 2.24
C ILE A 122 -15.62 5.35 1.11
N THR A 123 -15.14 4.15 1.41
CA THR A 123 -15.09 3.04 0.45
C THR A 123 -15.43 1.72 1.14
N GLU A 124 -15.82 0.72 0.35
CA GLU A 124 -16.08 -0.64 0.83
C GLU A 124 -14.97 -1.58 0.35
N ILE A 125 -14.26 -2.18 1.29
CA ILE A 125 -13.16 -3.13 1.01
C ILE A 125 -13.46 -4.41 1.77
N ALA A 126 -13.45 -5.55 1.08
CA ALA A 126 -13.73 -6.87 1.65
C ALA A 126 -15.07 -6.93 2.44
N GLY A 127 -16.09 -6.20 1.99
CA GLY A 127 -17.41 -6.14 2.66
C GLY A 127 -17.43 -5.30 3.94
N LYS A 128 -16.39 -4.51 4.19
CA LYS A 128 -16.25 -3.62 5.35
C LYS A 128 -16.15 -2.17 4.91
N THR A 129 -16.83 -1.28 5.62
CA THR A 129 -16.77 0.15 5.34
C THR A 129 -15.51 0.75 5.94
N VAL A 130 -14.69 1.37 5.09
CA VAL A 130 -13.45 2.05 5.47
C VAL A 130 -13.62 3.54 5.23
N ALA A 131 -13.48 4.34 6.29
CA ALA A 131 -13.50 5.79 6.21
C ALA A 131 -12.08 6.36 6.31
N ILE A 132 -11.72 7.22 5.36
CA ILE A 132 -10.46 7.97 5.31
C ILE A 132 -10.81 9.42 5.60
N VAL A 133 -10.50 9.87 6.80
CA VAL A 133 -10.96 11.14 7.34
C VAL A 133 -9.84 12.17 7.32
N SER A 134 -10.05 13.26 6.59
CA SER A 134 -9.07 14.36 6.47
C SER A 134 -9.51 15.60 7.25
N ASP A 135 -10.78 15.72 7.62
CA ASP A 135 -11.34 16.84 8.38
C ASP A 135 -11.77 16.43 9.81
N PRO A 136 -11.49 17.24 10.85
CA PRO A 136 -11.89 16.93 12.22
C PRO A 136 -13.41 16.80 12.46
N VAL A 137 -14.23 17.55 11.73
CA VAL A 137 -15.69 17.61 11.95
C VAL A 137 -16.34 16.33 11.43
N SER A 138 -15.97 15.91 10.22
CA SER A 138 -16.49 14.67 9.62
C SER A 138 -16.11 13.42 10.39
N ALA A 139 -15.00 13.46 11.13
CA ALA A 139 -14.55 12.34 11.94
C ALA A 139 -15.59 11.85 12.95
N ILE A 140 -16.34 12.76 13.59
CA ILE A 140 -17.35 12.39 14.59
C ILE A 140 -18.46 11.56 13.95
N GLU A 141 -18.82 11.91 12.71
CA GLU A 141 -19.89 11.25 11.97
C GLU A 141 -19.42 9.89 11.42
N ASP A 142 -18.24 9.86 10.82
CA ASP A 142 -17.66 8.67 10.20
C ASP A 142 -17.31 7.60 11.24
N CYS A 143 -16.84 8.01 12.42
CA CYS A 143 -16.48 7.08 13.49
C CYS A 143 -17.65 6.26 14.02
N ARG A 144 -18.89 6.69 13.78
CA ARG A 144 -20.10 5.93 14.14
C ARG A 144 -20.54 4.95 13.05
N ARG A 145 -20.18 5.18 11.79
CA ARG A 145 -20.70 4.45 10.64
C ARG A 145 -19.71 3.48 10.01
N ALA A 146 -18.42 3.76 10.09
CA ALA A 146 -17.39 2.92 9.49
C ALA A 146 -16.98 1.75 10.39
N ASP A 147 -16.65 0.60 9.78
CA ASP A 147 -16.02 -0.52 10.47
C ASP A 147 -14.55 -0.18 10.80
N TYR A 148 -13.86 0.47 9.85
CA TYR A 148 -12.45 0.84 9.98
C TYR A 148 -12.24 2.31 9.65
N ILE A 149 -11.39 2.97 10.43
CA ILE A 149 -11.16 4.41 10.34
C ILE A 149 -9.66 4.68 10.16
N ILE A 150 -9.37 5.53 9.18
CA ILE A 150 -8.04 6.06 8.87
C ILE A 150 -8.10 7.57 9.11
N LEU A 151 -7.48 8.02 10.20
CA LEU A 151 -7.46 9.42 10.61
C LEU A 151 -6.23 10.12 10.02
N LEU A 152 -6.42 10.90 8.96
CA LEU A 152 -5.42 11.80 8.38
C LEU A 152 -5.45 13.20 9.01
N THR A 153 -6.35 13.41 9.98
CA THR A 153 -6.46 14.63 10.78
C THR A 153 -5.99 14.45 12.22
N ARG A 154 -5.71 15.55 12.91
CA ARG A 154 -5.25 15.55 14.31
C ARG A 154 -6.44 15.59 15.28
N ILE A 155 -7.00 14.42 15.54
CA ILE A 155 -8.00 14.24 16.60
C ILE A 155 -7.59 13.10 17.53
N PRO A 156 -7.99 13.13 18.81
CA PRO A 156 -7.76 12.02 19.72
C PRO A 156 -8.47 10.75 19.23
N ARG A 157 -7.77 9.62 19.17
CA ARG A 157 -8.35 8.34 18.71
C ARG A 157 -9.58 7.94 19.52
N ARG A 158 -9.58 8.20 20.84
CA ARG A 158 -10.71 8.02 21.78
C ARG A 158 -12.03 8.72 21.40
N LEU A 159 -12.00 9.68 20.47
CA LEU A 159 -13.22 10.27 19.92
C LEU A 159 -13.99 9.25 19.07
N CYS A 160 -13.25 8.28 18.56
CA CYS A 160 -13.69 7.09 17.86
C CYS A 160 -13.44 5.88 18.79
N ASP A 161 -14.08 4.76 18.47
CA ASP A 161 -13.77 3.49 19.11
C ASP A 161 -12.34 3.08 18.74
N ASP A 162 -11.43 2.99 19.72
CA ASP A 162 -9.98 2.86 19.48
C ASP A 162 -9.62 1.62 18.64
N GLU A 163 -10.42 0.56 18.75
CA GLU A 163 -10.27 -0.70 18.01
C GLU A 163 -10.59 -0.55 16.51
N ARG A 164 -11.44 0.41 16.14
CA ARG A 164 -11.81 0.70 14.75
C ARG A 164 -10.78 1.58 14.06
N VAL A 165 -9.96 2.31 14.83
CA VAL A 165 -8.94 3.20 14.29
C VAL A 165 -7.72 2.39 13.86
N VAL A 166 -7.62 2.12 12.56
CA VAL A 166 -6.51 1.38 11.94
C VAL A 166 -5.26 2.25 11.85
N LEU A 167 -5.43 3.53 11.48
CA LEU A 167 -4.35 4.47 11.30
C LEU A 167 -4.73 5.84 11.85
N SER A 168 -3.74 6.55 12.40
CA SER A 168 -3.88 7.96 12.79
C SER A 168 -2.65 8.76 12.40
N THR A 169 -2.75 10.09 12.46
CA THR A 169 -1.62 10.99 12.26
C THR A 169 -0.44 10.70 13.17
N PHE A 170 -0.67 10.15 14.37
CA PHE A 170 0.39 9.68 15.25
C PHE A 170 1.12 8.46 14.68
N HIS A 171 0.40 7.47 14.14
CA HIS A 171 1.02 6.32 13.46
C HIS A 171 1.84 6.76 12.24
N ILE A 172 1.31 7.67 11.42
CA ILE A 172 2.02 8.27 10.28
C ILE A 172 3.31 8.96 10.76
N TRP A 173 3.20 9.81 11.78
CA TRP A 173 4.37 10.47 12.37
C TRP A 173 5.36 9.47 12.96
N ARG A 174 4.93 8.32 13.50
CA ARG A 174 5.78 7.32 14.18
C ARG A 174 6.47 6.38 13.19
N ASP A 175 5.74 5.88 12.20
CA ASP A 175 6.15 4.75 11.35
C ASP A 175 6.32 5.11 9.86
N GLY A 176 5.99 6.36 9.50
CA GLY A 176 6.16 6.91 8.15
C GLY A 176 5.04 6.51 7.19
N ALA A 177 5.40 6.00 6.01
CA ALA A 177 4.41 5.54 5.03
C ALA A 177 3.81 4.19 5.45
N HIS A 178 2.54 3.98 5.13
CA HIS A 178 1.75 2.80 5.52
C HIS A 178 1.15 2.13 4.29
N ALA A 179 1.15 0.81 4.27
CA ALA A 179 0.40 -0.01 3.33
C ALA A 179 -0.56 -0.90 4.13
N ILE A 180 -1.86 -0.78 3.85
CA ILE A 180 -2.92 -1.45 4.60
C ILE A 180 -3.58 -2.47 3.68
N ARG A 181 -3.76 -3.68 4.21
CA ARG A 181 -4.51 -4.76 3.55
C ARG A 181 -5.64 -5.22 4.46
N PHE A 182 -6.84 -5.31 3.94
CA PHE A 182 -8.00 -5.84 4.65
C PHE A 182 -8.18 -7.32 4.28
N GLY A 183 -8.14 -8.17 5.30
CA GLY A 183 -8.35 -9.61 5.19
C GLY A 183 -9.53 -10.08 6.06
N PRO A 184 -9.83 -11.39 6.04
CA PRO A 184 -10.88 -11.97 6.87
C PRO A 184 -10.61 -11.80 8.38
N ASP A 185 -9.33 -11.81 8.78
CA ASP A 185 -8.91 -11.65 10.17
C ASP A 185 -8.73 -10.17 10.59
N GLY A 186 -9.08 -9.23 9.71
CA GLY A 186 -8.96 -7.79 9.93
C GLY A 186 -7.85 -7.10 9.13
N PRO A 187 -7.53 -5.84 9.48
CA PRO A 187 -6.55 -5.04 8.76
C PRO A 187 -5.12 -5.44 9.15
N THR A 188 -4.30 -5.80 8.16
CA THR A 188 -2.86 -5.93 8.29
C THR A 188 -2.19 -4.64 7.81
N VAL A 189 -1.39 -4.04 8.68
CA VAL A 189 -0.68 -2.78 8.39
C VAL A 189 0.81 -3.06 8.27
N GLU A 190 1.41 -2.72 7.13
CA GLU A 190 2.85 -2.77 6.90
C GLU A 190 3.40 -1.35 6.82
N THR A 191 4.49 -1.08 7.54
CA THR A 191 5.05 0.28 7.62
C THR A 191 6.42 0.41 6.98
N SER A 192 6.73 1.62 6.51
CA SER A 192 8.05 1.93 5.96
C SER A 192 9.17 1.77 6.98
N ARG A 193 8.87 2.01 8.27
CA ARG A 193 9.80 1.83 9.38
C ARG A 193 10.12 0.36 9.61
N GLU A 194 9.10 -0.49 9.70
CA GLU A 194 9.27 -1.93 9.87
C GLU A 194 10.10 -2.55 8.74
N ARG A 195 9.74 -2.24 7.48
CA ARG A 195 10.50 -2.66 6.29
C ARG A 195 11.96 -2.22 6.31
N ARG A 196 12.24 -1.04 6.85
CA ARG A 196 13.61 -0.49 6.93
C ARG A 196 14.42 -1.16 8.05
N GLY A 197 13.74 -1.52 9.14
CA GLY A 197 14.34 -2.06 10.36
C GLY A 197 15.15 -1.03 11.15
N ASP A 198 15.71 -1.49 12.27
CA ASP A 198 16.60 -0.68 13.12
C ASP A 198 18.03 -0.73 12.57
N ARG A 199 18.43 0.30 11.83
CA ARG A 199 19.76 0.46 11.24
C ARG A 199 20.43 1.69 11.84
N PRO A 200 21.77 1.77 11.91
CA PRO A 200 22.49 2.93 12.46
C PRO A 200 22.06 4.28 11.87
N TRP A 201 21.69 4.33 10.59
CA TRP A 201 21.22 5.53 9.88
C TRP A 201 19.69 5.70 9.84
N SER A 202 18.93 4.76 10.43
CA SER A 202 17.46 4.83 10.56
C SER A 202 16.97 4.83 12.01
N ARG A 203 17.90 4.91 12.98
CA ARG A 203 17.56 4.94 14.41
C ARG A 203 16.64 6.11 14.70
N VAL A 204 15.57 5.79 15.41
CA VAL A 204 14.65 6.77 15.97
C VAL A 204 15.36 7.49 17.11
N SER A 205 15.17 8.81 17.23
CA SER A 205 15.70 9.57 18.38
C SER A 205 15.12 9.05 19.70
N ASP A 206 15.87 9.18 20.80
CA ASP A 206 15.43 8.69 22.11
C ASP A 206 14.08 9.31 22.53
N LYS A 207 13.88 10.61 22.24
CA LYS A 207 12.60 11.31 22.44
C LYS A 207 11.41 10.71 21.69
N ARG A 208 11.64 10.01 20.59
CA ARG A 208 10.58 9.35 19.81
C ARG A 208 10.47 7.87 20.13
N ARG A 209 11.54 7.27 20.68
CA ARG A 209 11.55 5.89 21.18
C ARG A 209 10.62 5.70 22.38
N GLN A 210 10.52 6.68 23.28
CA GLN A 210 9.58 6.68 24.42
C GLN A 210 8.09 6.58 24.06
N TYR A 211 7.73 6.76 22.78
CA TYR A 211 6.36 6.69 22.28
C TYR A 211 6.10 5.42 21.44
N ILE A 212 7.12 4.56 21.29
CA ILE A 212 7.07 3.32 20.49
C ILE A 212 7.07 2.09 21.40
N GLU A 213 7.86 2.12 22.48
CA GLU A 213 7.89 1.12 23.56
C GLU A 213 6.67 1.25 24.47
#